data_AF-V4MJZ2-F1
#
_entry.id   AF-V4MJZ2-F1
#
_cell.length_a   1.000
_cell.length_b   1.000
_cell.length_c   1.000
_cell.angle_alpha   90.00
_cell.angle_beta   90.00
_cell.angle_gamma   90.00
#
_symmetry.space_group_name_H-M   'P 1'
#
loop_
_entity.id
_entity.type
_entity.pdbx_description
1 polymer ?
#
loop_
_entity_poly.entity_id
_entity_poly.type
_entity_poly.pdbx_seq_one_letter_code
_entity_poly.pdbx_strand_id
1 'polypeptide(L)'
;VETIENCVCLHEEDHGILWKHQDWRTGLAEVRRSRRLTVSFLCTVANYEYGFYWHFYQDGKIEAEVKLTGILSLGALQPGETRKYGTTIAPGLYAPVHQHFFIARMDMSVDCKPGEAFNQVVEVNARVDEPGENNVHNNAFYAEEKLLRSEAEAMRDCDPLAARHWIVRNTRTVNRTGQLTGYKLVPGSNCLPLARPEAKFLRRAAFLKHNLWVTRYAPDEKFPGGEFPNQNPRAGEGLATWVKQNRSLEESDVVLWYVFGIIHVPRLEDWPVMPVEHIGFTLMPHGFFNCSPAVDVPPNPACELDTKDSEVKEVVAPKPLQTSLLSKL
;
A
#
# COMPACT_ATOMS: atom_id res chain seq x y z
N VAL A 1 -11.77 -3.91 -32.97
CA VAL A 1 -11.14 -3.38 -31.74
C VAL A 1 -12.04 -2.27 -31.26
N GLU A 2 -12.57 -2.39 -30.05
CA GLU A 2 -13.35 -1.32 -29.41
C GLU A 2 -12.38 -0.41 -28.68
N THR A 3 -12.60 0.90 -28.74
CA THR A 3 -11.75 1.91 -28.11
C THR A 3 -12.56 2.64 -27.05
N ILE A 4 -12.06 2.67 -25.81
CA ILE A 4 -12.61 3.48 -24.73
C ILE A 4 -11.75 4.76 -24.66
N GLU A 5 -12.29 5.86 -25.19
CA GLU A 5 -11.60 7.14 -25.18
C GLU A 5 -11.35 7.63 -23.75
N ASN A 6 -10.17 8.21 -23.50
CA ASN A 6 -9.81 8.81 -22.21
C ASN A 6 -10.00 7.89 -20.99
N CYS A 7 -9.84 6.58 -21.17
CA CYS A 7 -10.01 5.58 -20.11
C CYS A 7 -8.99 5.73 -18.97
N VAL A 8 -7.77 6.20 -19.28
CA VAL A 8 -6.69 6.38 -18.32
C VAL A 8 -6.30 7.85 -18.25
N CYS A 9 -6.23 8.39 -17.03
CA CYS A 9 -5.75 9.73 -16.74
C CYS A 9 -4.33 9.68 -16.20
N LEU A 10 -3.48 10.62 -16.65
CA LEU A 10 -2.11 10.78 -16.18
C LEU A 10 -1.84 12.27 -15.90
N HIS A 11 -1.43 12.60 -14.68
CA HIS A 11 -1.12 13.99 -14.29
C HIS A 11 -0.21 14.04 -13.06
N GLU A 12 0.48 15.16 -12.85
CA GLU A 12 1.13 15.46 -11.57
C GLU A 12 0.23 16.36 -10.71
N GLU A 13 0.30 16.20 -9.39
CA GLU A 13 -0.38 17.07 -8.43
C GLU A 13 0.55 17.46 -7.28
N ASP A 14 0.39 18.67 -6.77
CA ASP A 14 1.05 19.11 -5.54
C ASP A 14 0.54 18.28 -4.35
N HIS A 15 1.46 17.90 -3.46
CA HIS A 15 1.17 17.10 -2.29
C HIS A 15 1.78 17.68 -1.01
N GLY A 16 1.72 19.00 -0.87
CA GLY A 16 2.12 19.68 0.36
C GLY A 16 3.64 19.66 0.60
N ILE A 17 4.05 19.34 1.83
CA ILE A 17 5.46 19.37 2.26
C ILE A 17 6.10 18.00 2.01
N LEU A 18 7.24 17.99 1.31
CA LEU A 18 8.08 16.80 1.14
C LEU A 18 8.99 16.60 2.35
N TRP A 19 9.74 17.65 2.69
CA TRP A 19 10.49 17.73 3.93
C TRP A 19 10.68 19.18 4.34
N LYS A 20 10.86 19.40 5.64
CA LYS A 20 11.13 20.71 6.23
C LYS A 20 12.05 20.53 7.44
N HIS A 21 13.00 21.44 7.60
CA HIS A 21 13.79 21.56 8.81
C HIS A 21 13.99 23.02 9.18
N GLN A 22 14.08 23.29 10.48
CA GLN A 22 14.50 24.58 11.02
C GLN A 22 15.53 24.32 12.12
N ASP A 23 16.74 24.82 11.93
CA ASP A 23 17.80 24.72 12.92
C ASP A 23 17.76 25.97 13.81
N TRP A 24 17.43 25.78 15.08
CA TRP A 24 17.34 26.88 16.04
C TRP A 24 18.70 27.50 16.38
N ARG A 25 19.82 26.79 16.17
CA ARG A 25 21.17 27.29 16.48
C ARG A 25 21.68 28.24 15.40
N THR A 26 21.38 27.93 14.14
CA THR A 26 21.81 28.74 12.98
C THR A 26 20.72 29.70 12.50
N GLY A 27 19.46 29.46 12.87
CA GLY A 27 18.30 30.19 12.38
C GLY A 27 17.86 29.79 10.97
N LEU A 28 18.59 28.88 10.30
CA LEU A 28 18.30 28.46 8.93
C LEU A 28 17.05 27.58 8.86
N ALA A 29 16.23 27.80 7.84
CA ALA A 29 15.06 27.01 7.55
C ALA A 29 15.06 26.55 6.09
N GLU A 30 14.77 25.26 5.88
CA GLU A 30 14.61 24.67 4.56
C GLU A 30 13.24 24.01 4.43
N VAL A 31 12.63 24.13 3.25
CA VAL A 31 11.38 23.48 2.88
C VAL A 31 11.50 22.99 1.44
N ARG A 32 11.02 21.78 1.18
CA ARG A 32 10.74 21.27 -0.17
C ARG A 32 9.28 20.86 -0.26
N ARG A 33 8.64 21.18 -1.38
CA ARG A 33 7.26 20.76 -1.65
C ARG A 33 7.25 19.39 -2.32
N SER A 34 6.25 18.59 -1.98
CA SER A 34 6.04 17.27 -2.58
C SER A 34 5.15 17.41 -3.79
N ARG A 35 5.39 16.58 -4.78
CA ARG A 35 4.48 16.30 -5.89
C ARG A 35 4.36 14.79 -6.06
N ARG A 36 3.22 14.35 -6.57
CA ARG A 36 3.02 12.96 -6.98
C ARG A 36 2.54 12.89 -8.42
N LEU A 37 3.09 11.95 -9.17
CA LEU A 37 2.55 11.53 -10.47
C LEU A 37 1.43 10.54 -10.21
N THR A 38 0.27 10.77 -10.81
CA THR A 38 -0.94 9.98 -10.64
C THR A 38 -1.33 9.32 -11.95
N VAL A 39 -1.45 8.00 -11.94
CA VAL A 39 -2.05 7.19 -13.01
C VAL A 39 -3.38 6.66 -12.49
N SER A 40 -4.48 6.91 -13.18
CA SER A 40 -5.78 6.44 -12.72
C SER A 40 -6.76 6.05 -13.82
N PHE A 41 -7.75 5.25 -13.44
CA PHE A 41 -8.95 4.99 -14.22
C PHE A 41 -10.15 4.83 -13.28
N LEU A 42 -11.35 5.04 -13.80
CA LEU A 42 -12.60 4.78 -13.08
C LEU A 42 -13.40 3.69 -13.81
N CYS A 43 -14.09 2.85 -13.06
CA CYS A 43 -15.08 1.94 -13.60
C CYS A 43 -16.38 1.95 -12.81
N THR A 44 -17.49 1.84 -13.52
CA THR A 44 -18.82 1.69 -12.93
C THR A 44 -19.19 0.21 -12.97
N VAL A 45 -19.53 -0.35 -11.80
CA VAL A 45 -20.04 -1.71 -11.66
C VAL A 45 -21.43 -1.64 -11.05
N ALA A 46 -22.43 -1.70 -11.93
CA ALA A 46 -23.83 -1.51 -11.59
C ALA A 46 -24.08 -0.18 -10.86
N ASN A 47 -24.20 -0.21 -9.54
CA ASN A 47 -24.55 0.93 -8.70
C ASN A 47 -23.34 1.68 -8.11
N TYR A 48 -22.14 1.09 -8.14
CA TYR A 48 -20.92 1.70 -7.58
C TYR A 48 -19.97 2.19 -8.66
N GLU A 49 -19.24 3.25 -8.34
CA GLU A 49 -18.04 3.68 -9.04
C GLU A 49 -16.80 3.38 -8.20
N TYR A 50 -15.77 2.84 -8.86
CA TYR A 50 -14.45 2.60 -8.28
C TYR A 50 -13.41 3.35 -9.09
N GLY A 51 -12.72 4.28 -8.44
CA GLY A 51 -11.53 4.92 -8.99
C GLY A 51 -10.27 4.23 -8.47
N PHE A 52 -9.42 3.76 -9.38
CA PHE A 52 -8.15 3.13 -9.05
C PHE A 52 -7.03 4.11 -9.37
N TYR A 53 -6.20 4.43 -8.37
CA TYR A 53 -5.13 5.41 -8.44
C TYR A 53 -3.82 4.76 -8.04
N TRP A 54 -2.80 4.96 -8.86
CA TRP A 54 -1.41 4.71 -8.51
C TRP A 54 -0.68 6.04 -8.45
N HIS A 55 -0.10 6.34 -7.28
CA HIS A 55 0.67 7.55 -7.05
C HIS A 55 2.15 7.23 -6.88
N PHE A 56 3.00 8.03 -7.52
CA PHE A 56 4.46 7.92 -7.47
C PHE A 56 5.03 9.22 -6.92
N TYR A 57 5.83 9.13 -5.87
CA TYR A 57 6.32 10.28 -5.11
C TYR A 57 7.82 10.50 -5.33
N GLN A 58 8.26 11.74 -5.10
CA GLN A 58 9.66 12.15 -5.24
C GLN A 58 10.61 11.47 -4.22
N ASP A 59 10.07 10.94 -3.12
CA ASP A 59 10.83 10.17 -2.13
C ASP A 59 10.96 8.67 -2.47
N GLY A 60 10.48 8.25 -3.64
CA GLY A 60 10.48 6.85 -4.11
C GLY A 60 9.31 6.02 -3.58
N LYS A 61 8.39 6.61 -2.81
CA LYS A 61 7.16 5.97 -2.35
C LYS A 61 6.21 5.72 -3.54
N ILE A 62 5.56 4.56 -3.53
CA ILE A 62 4.47 4.21 -4.45
C ILE A 62 3.23 3.93 -3.61
N GLU A 63 2.09 4.51 -3.96
CA GLU A 63 0.83 4.31 -3.25
C GLU A 63 -0.24 3.81 -4.22
N ALA A 64 -0.99 2.81 -3.79
CA ALA A 64 -2.21 2.38 -4.44
C ALA A 64 -3.39 2.86 -3.61
N GLU A 65 -4.32 3.56 -4.26
CA GLU A 65 -5.55 4.06 -3.64
C GLU A 65 -6.75 3.63 -4.49
N VAL A 66 -7.79 3.14 -3.81
CA VAL A 66 -9.11 2.89 -4.38
C VAL A 66 -10.10 3.84 -3.73
N LYS A 67 -10.82 4.58 -4.57
CA LYS A 67 -11.91 5.48 -4.20
C LYS A 67 -13.23 4.82 -4.52
N LEU A 68 -14.06 4.60 -3.51
CA LEU A 68 -15.40 4.03 -3.65
C LEU A 68 -16.42 5.18 -3.56
N THR A 69 -17.30 5.29 -4.54
CA THR A 69 -18.42 6.24 -4.54
C THR A 69 -19.60 5.65 -5.30
N GLY A 70 -20.64 6.43 -5.55
CA GLY A 70 -21.83 5.99 -6.27
C GLY A 70 -23.03 5.79 -5.37
N ILE A 71 -23.93 4.90 -5.78
CA ILE A 71 -25.22 4.73 -5.16
C ILE A 71 -25.23 3.41 -4.38
N LEU A 72 -25.75 3.44 -3.16
CA LEU A 72 -25.89 2.23 -2.33
C LEU A 72 -26.76 1.16 -3.01
N SER A 73 -26.41 -0.10 -2.82
CA SER A 73 -27.33 -1.21 -3.13
C SER A 73 -28.44 -1.23 -2.08
N LEU A 74 -29.69 -1.07 -2.51
CA LEU A 74 -30.83 -0.95 -1.61
C LEU A 74 -31.73 -2.18 -1.60
N GLY A 75 -32.40 -2.37 -0.48
CA GLY A 75 -33.58 -3.22 -0.37
C GLY A 75 -34.77 -2.46 0.22
N ALA A 76 -35.96 -3.04 0.06
CA ALA A 76 -37.20 -2.48 0.60
C ALA A 76 -37.47 -2.96 2.04
N LEU A 77 -38.09 -2.08 2.83
CA LEU A 77 -38.66 -2.35 4.14
C LEU A 77 -40.17 -2.15 4.13
N GLN A 78 -40.89 -3.01 4.85
CA GLN A 78 -42.29 -2.76 5.19
C GLN A 78 -42.41 -1.62 6.21
N PRO A 79 -43.56 -0.92 6.29
CA PRO A 79 -43.79 0.09 7.32
C PRO A 79 -43.57 -0.46 8.73
N GLY A 80 -42.72 0.20 9.50
CA GLY A 80 -42.35 -0.21 10.88
C GLY A 80 -41.32 -1.34 10.98
N GLU A 81 -40.89 -1.91 9.86
CA GLU A 81 -39.85 -2.95 9.84
C GLU A 81 -38.47 -2.35 10.11
N THR A 82 -37.66 -3.04 10.93
CA THR A 82 -36.22 -2.76 11.09
C THR A 82 -35.43 -4.05 10.93
N ARG A 83 -34.24 -3.97 10.31
CA ARG A 83 -33.36 -5.12 10.08
C ARG A 83 -31.97 -4.84 10.65
N LYS A 84 -31.46 -5.75 11.49
CA LYS A 84 -30.10 -5.64 12.06
C LYS A 84 -28.95 -5.79 11.05
N TYR A 85 -29.26 -6.14 9.80
CA TYR A 85 -28.27 -6.44 8.74
C TYR A 85 -27.98 -5.23 7.85
N GLY A 86 -28.42 -4.04 8.23
CA GLY A 86 -28.29 -2.83 7.44
C GLY A 86 -28.83 -1.61 8.17
N THR A 87 -28.78 -0.48 7.49
CA THR A 87 -29.27 0.80 7.99
C THR A 87 -30.54 1.17 7.24
N THR A 88 -31.59 1.57 7.95
CA THR A 88 -32.76 2.22 7.33
C THR A 88 -32.33 3.62 6.88
N ILE A 89 -32.17 3.82 5.58
CA ILE A 89 -31.64 5.08 5.01
C ILE A 89 -32.73 6.10 4.67
N ALA A 90 -33.96 5.63 4.45
CA ALA A 90 -35.15 6.43 4.25
C ALA A 90 -36.39 5.59 4.59
N PRO A 91 -37.58 6.19 4.80
CA PRO A 91 -38.81 5.42 4.99
C PRO A 91 -39.01 4.39 3.86
N GLY A 92 -39.07 3.11 4.20
CA GLY A 92 -39.23 2.01 3.25
C GLY A 92 -37.95 1.55 2.53
N LEU A 93 -36.79 2.16 2.78
CA LEU A 93 -35.50 1.81 2.17
C LEU A 93 -34.46 1.43 3.23
N TYR A 94 -33.76 0.31 3.02
CA TYR A 94 -32.60 -0.05 3.81
C TYR A 94 -31.40 -0.41 2.94
N ALA A 95 -30.22 -0.08 3.44
CA ALA A 95 -28.94 -0.42 2.81
C ALA A 95 -28.26 -1.52 3.64
N PRO A 96 -28.04 -2.74 3.10
CA PRO A 96 -27.35 -3.81 3.81
C PRO A 96 -25.90 -3.45 4.16
N VAL A 97 -25.44 -3.92 5.32
CA VAL A 97 -24.01 -3.94 5.64
C VAL A 97 -23.30 -4.88 4.66
N HIS A 98 -22.17 -4.44 4.10
CA HIS A 98 -21.42 -5.20 3.11
C HIS A 98 -19.91 -4.91 3.22
N GLN A 99 -19.10 -5.69 2.51
CA GLN A 99 -17.66 -5.51 2.46
C GLN A 99 -17.19 -5.33 1.02
N HIS A 100 -16.20 -4.48 0.84
CA HIS A 100 -15.49 -4.30 -0.42
C HIS A 100 -14.09 -4.85 -0.27
N PHE A 101 -13.67 -5.74 -1.17
CA PHE A 101 -12.33 -6.33 -1.17
C PHE A 101 -11.67 -6.13 -2.52
N PHE A 102 -10.40 -5.78 -2.47
CA PHE A 102 -9.51 -5.60 -3.61
C PHE A 102 -8.27 -6.46 -3.43
N ILE A 103 -7.62 -6.78 -4.53
CA ILE A 103 -6.37 -7.53 -4.52
C ILE A 103 -5.38 -6.91 -5.50
N ALA A 104 -4.21 -6.54 -4.99
CA ALA A 104 -3.08 -6.12 -5.80
C ALA A 104 -2.15 -7.32 -6.02
N ARG A 105 -1.98 -7.72 -7.28
CA ARG A 105 -0.94 -8.67 -7.72
C ARG A 105 0.31 -7.86 -8.08
N MET A 106 1.35 -7.96 -7.27
CA MET A 106 2.62 -7.24 -7.46
C MET A 106 3.72 -8.26 -7.74
N ASP A 107 4.17 -8.27 -9.00
CA ASP A 107 5.30 -9.08 -9.46
C ASP A 107 6.60 -8.32 -9.15
N MET A 108 7.35 -8.78 -8.16
CA MET A 108 8.41 -7.97 -7.54
C MET A 108 9.78 -8.28 -8.14
N SER A 109 10.59 -7.24 -8.36
CA SER A 109 11.96 -7.37 -8.86
C SER A 109 12.87 -6.30 -8.25
N VAL A 110 12.90 -6.22 -6.92
CA VAL A 110 13.67 -5.22 -6.17
C VAL A 110 15.17 -5.43 -6.42
N ASP A 111 15.82 -4.45 -7.04
CA ASP A 111 17.25 -4.49 -7.42
C ASP A 111 17.68 -5.73 -8.22
N CYS A 112 16.73 -6.40 -8.90
CA CYS A 112 17.01 -7.51 -9.79
C CYS A 112 17.07 -7.02 -11.24
N LYS A 113 18.05 -7.50 -11.99
CA LYS A 113 18.03 -7.42 -13.46
C LYS A 113 17.07 -8.46 -14.04
N PRO A 114 16.61 -8.31 -15.30
CA PRO A 114 15.82 -9.34 -15.95
C PRO A 114 16.49 -10.72 -15.88
N GLY A 115 15.77 -11.71 -15.33
CA GLY A 115 16.25 -13.07 -15.12
C GLY A 115 16.98 -13.33 -13.80
N GLU A 116 17.18 -12.32 -12.96
CA GLU A 116 17.74 -12.49 -11.61
C GLU A 116 16.63 -12.71 -10.58
N ALA A 117 16.69 -13.85 -9.90
CA ALA A 117 15.75 -14.23 -8.86
C ALA A 117 16.39 -14.07 -7.48
N PHE A 118 16.78 -12.86 -7.09
CA PHE A 118 17.47 -12.60 -5.81
C PHE A 118 16.57 -11.97 -4.74
N ASN A 119 15.26 -11.99 -4.95
CA ASN A 119 14.30 -11.44 -3.98
C ASN A 119 13.88 -12.48 -2.95
N GLN A 120 13.60 -11.99 -1.74
CA GLN A 120 12.99 -12.74 -0.65
C GLN A 120 12.08 -11.82 0.17
N VAL A 121 11.11 -12.38 0.88
CA VAL A 121 10.12 -11.61 1.64
C VAL A 121 10.30 -11.79 3.14
N VAL A 122 10.42 -10.68 3.86
CA VAL A 122 10.58 -10.64 5.32
C VAL A 122 9.36 -9.98 5.94
N GLU A 123 8.75 -10.64 6.91
CA GLU A 123 7.77 -10.02 7.80
C GLU A 123 8.49 -9.33 8.95
N VAL A 124 8.06 -8.12 9.29
CA VAL A 124 8.61 -7.35 10.42
C VAL A 124 7.49 -7.02 11.39
N ASN A 125 7.71 -7.27 12.68
CA ASN A 125 6.80 -6.91 13.78
C ASN A 125 7.56 -6.05 14.81
N ALA A 126 6.89 -5.06 15.39
CA ALA A 126 7.37 -4.37 16.57
C ALA A 126 7.07 -5.22 17.83
N ARG A 127 8.06 -5.37 18.71
CA ARG A 127 7.96 -6.13 19.96
C ARG A 127 8.47 -5.29 21.12
N VAL A 128 7.73 -5.30 22.22
CA VAL A 128 8.22 -4.77 23.49
C VAL A 128 9.22 -5.76 24.07
N ASP A 129 10.35 -5.27 24.56
CA ASP A 129 11.35 -6.11 25.18
C ASP A 129 10.95 -6.52 26.60
N GLU A 130 11.48 -7.63 27.09
CA GLU A 130 11.15 -8.14 28.42
C GLU A 130 11.67 -7.19 29.52
N PRO A 131 10.98 -7.09 30.67
CA PRO A 131 11.52 -6.40 31.85
C PRO A 131 12.83 -7.00 32.34
N GLY A 132 13.76 -6.17 32.80
CA GLY A 132 15.00 -6.68 33.41
C GLY A 132 16.09 -5.63 33.59
N GLU A 133 17.28 -6.08 34.01
CA GLU A 133 18.45 -5.20 34.24
C GLU A 133 18.87 -4.43 32.98
N ASN A 134 18.65 -5.00 31.79
CA ASN A 134 18.94 -4.35 30.51
C ASN A 134 17.77 -3.47 29.99
N ASN A 135 16.64 -3.46 30.69
CA ASN A 135 15.43 -2.70 30.36
C ASN A 135 14.76 -2.17 31.64
N VAL A 136 15.55 -1.51 32.50
CA VAL A 136 15.13 -1.08 33.85
C VAL A 136 13.87 -0.20 33.85
N HIS A 137 13.63 0.51 32.75
CA HIS A 137 12.50 1.42 32.59
C HIS A 137 11.33 0.82 31.78
N ASN A 138 11.41 -0.45 31.36
CA ASN A 138 10.35 -1.17 30.64
C ASN A 138 9.82 -0.43 29.40
N ASN A 139 10.68 0.32 28.72
CA ASN A 139 10.33 1.14 27.57
C ASN A 139 11.09 0.75 26.30
N ALA A 140 11.96 -0.26 26.36
CA ALA A 140 12.62 -0.80 25.19
C ALA A 140 11.65 -1.61 24.32
N PHE A 141 11.79 -1.44 23.01
CA PHE A 141 11.10 -2.22 21.97
C PHE A 141 12.01 -2.32 20.75
N TYR A 142 11.80 -3.34 19.92
CA TYR A 142 12.63 -3.63 18.77
C TYR A 142 11.81 -4.17 17.59
N ALA A 143 12.45 -4.21 16.41
CA ALA A 143 11.89 -4.84 15.23
C ALA A 143 12.34 -6.31 15.15
N GLU A 144 11.38 -7.23 15.10
CA GLU A 144 11.60 -8.65 14.92
C GLU A 144 11.35 -9.02 13.45
N GLU A 145 12.38 -9.55 12.77
CA GLU A 145 12.27 -10.03 11.40
C GLU A 145 11.99 -11.55 11.34
N LYS A 146 11.04 -11.94 10.48
CA LYS A 146 10.79 -13.33 10.11
C LYS A 146 10.85 -13.47 8.59
N LEU A 147 11.84 -14.22 8.09
CA LEU A 147 11.89 -14.64 6.70
C LEU A 147 10.74 -15.59 6.38
N LEU A 148 9.97 -15.30 5.33
CA LEU A 148 8.93 -16.16 4.80
C LEU A 148 9.55 -17.10 3.75
N ARG A 149 9.83 -18.35 4.13
CA ARG A 149 10.66 -19.24 3.30
C ARG A 149 9.88 -20.00 2.24
N SER A 150 8.59 -20.17 2.44
CA SER A 150 7.74 -20.99 1.59
C SER A 150 6.33 -20.41 1.46
N GLU A 151 5.62 -20.79 0.41
CA GLU A 151 4.25 -20.30 0.16
C GLU A 151 3.28 -20.62 1.30
N ALA A 152 3.46 -21.76 1.99
CA ALA A 152 2.62 -22.10 3.14
C ALA A 152 2.89 -21.21 4.36
N GLU A 153 4.13 -20.72 4.53
CA GLU A 153 4.46 -19.76 5.58
C GLU A 153 3.97 -18.35 5.26
N ALA A 154 3.77 -18.04 3.98
CA ALA A 154 3.55 -16.71 3.46
C ALA A 154 2.07 -16.33 3.24
N MET A 155 1.17 -17.00 3.95
CA MET A 155 -0.22 -16.59 4.15
C MET A 155 -0.31 -15.80 5.45
N ARG A 156 -0.33 -14.47 5.36
CA ARG A 156 -0.15 -13.57 6.51
C ARG A 156 -1.30 -12.58 6.64
N ASP A 157 -1.62 -12.25 7.87
CA ASP A 157 -2.62 -11.22 8.18
C ASP A 157 -1.94 -9.95 8.69
N CYS A 158 -2.57 -8.81 8.45
CA CYS A 158 -2.14 -7.55 9.04
C CYS A 158 -2.26 -7.61 10.58
N ASP A 159 -1.32 -6.97 11.28
CA ASP A 159 -1.35 -6.81 12.72
C ASP A 159 -1.01 -5.35 13.05
N PRO A 160 -2.03 -4.47 13.18
CA PRO A 160 -1.80 -3.05 13.45
C PRO A 160 -1.23 -2.81 14.85
N LEU A 161 -1.44 -3.74 15.81
CA LEU A 161 -0.90 -3.61 17.17
C LEU A 161 0.61 -3.88 17.19
N ALA A 162 1.09 -4.74 16.30
CA ALA A 162 2.52 -5.00 16.11
C ALA A 162 3.14 -4.17 14.97
N ALA A 163 2.41 -3.21 14.40
CA ALA A 163 2.83 -2.45 13.21
C ALA A 163 3.39 -3.34 12.07
N ARG A 164 2.77 -4.51 11.87
CA ARG A 164 3.27 -5.52 10.94
C ARG A 164 3.33 -4.99 9.51
N HIS A 165 4.45 -5.24 8.86
CA HIS A 165 4.70 -4.93 7.47
C HIS A 165 5.61 -5.97 6.83
N TRP A 166 5.73 -5.94 5.51
CA TRP A 166 6.53 -6.91 4.77
C TRP A 166 7.54 -6.19 3.88
N ILE A 167 8.76 -6.71 3.79
CA ILE A 167 9.85 -6.14 3.00
C ILE A 167 10.25 -7.18 1.96
N VAL A 168 10.18 -6.81 0.68
CA VAL A 168 10.83 -7.55 -0.39
C VAL A 168 12.24 -7.00 -0.50
N ARG A 169 13.24 -7.84 -0.22
CA ARG A 169 14.64 -7.43 -0.24
C ARG A 169 15.45 -8.23 -1.24
N ASN A 170 16.42 -7.57 -1.84
CA ASN A 170 17.44 -8.20 -2.67
C ASN A 170 18.49 -8.86 -1.76
N THR A 171 18.97 -10.05 -2.11
CA THR A 171 19.96 -10.81 -1.32
C THR A 171 21.41 -10.58 -1.72
N ARG A 172 21.66 -9.73 -2.73
CA ARG A 172 23.00 -9.47 -3.32
C ARG A 172 23.38 -8.00 -3.26
N THR A 173 22.40 -7.10 -3.28
CA THR A 173 22.63 -5.66 -3.25
C THR A 173 22.53 -5.13 -1.83
N VAL A 174 23.55 -4.38 -1.42
CA VAL A 174 23.62 -3.71 -0.12
C VAL A 174 23.73 -2.20 -0.27
N ASN A 175 23.24 -1.49 0.73
CA ASN A 175 23.38 -0.04 0.86
C ASN A 175 24.69 0.35 1.57
N ARG A 176 24.87 1.65 1.82
CA ARG A 176 26.08 2.23 2.45
C ARG A 176 26.41 1.67 3.84
N THR A 177 25.45 1.07 4.56
CA THR A 177 25.67 0.47 5.88
C THR A 177 25.85 -1.06 5.80
N GLY A 178 25.86 -1.64 4.60
CA GLY A 178 25.96 -3.09 4.40
C GLY A 178 24.64 -3.84 4.58
N GLN A 179 23.52 -3.14 4.78
CA GLN A 179 22.20 -3.76 4.86
C GLN A 179 21.63 -4.00 3.46
N LEU A 180 20.86 -5.08 3.31
CA LEU A 180 20.20 -5.44 2.05
C LEU A 180 19.20 -4.36 1.61
N THR A 181 19.18 -4.06 0.31
CA THR A 181 18.20 -3.12 -0.26
C THR A 181 16.82 -3.77 -0.35
N GLY A 182 15.76 -2.97 -0.14
CA GLY A 182 14.40 -3.50 -0.14
C GLY A 182 13.32 -2.46 -0.43
N TYR A 183 12.12 -2.96 -0.72
CA TYR A 183 10.89 -2.19 -0.73
C TYR A 183 9.90 -2.79 0.27
N LYS A 184 9.34 -1.93 1.11
CA LYS A 184 8.44 -2.27 2.21
C LYS A 184 6.99 -2.04 1.79
N LEU A 185 6.18 -3.10 1.83
CA LEU A 185 4.72 -3.04 1.80
C LEU A 185 4.20 -2.62 3.17
N VAL A 186 3.62 -1.42 3.24
CA VAL A 186 2.94 -0.87 4.40
C VAL A 186 1.42 -1.03 4.22
N PRO A 187 0.77 -1.84 5.07
CA PRO A 187 -0.67 -1.98 5.05
C PRO A 187 -1.40 -0.67 5.35
N GLY A 188 -2.49 -0.39 4.65
CA GLY A 188 -3.49 0.58 5.09
C GLY A 188 -4.49 -0.03 6.07
N SER A 189 -5.58 0.69 6.33
CA SER A 189 -6.74 0.17 7.06
C SER A 189 -7.31 -1.07 6.38
N ASN A 190 -7.65 -2.09 7.17
CA ASN A 190 -8.02 -3.39 6.64
C ASN A 190 -9.04 -4.14 7.49
N CYS A 191 -9.68 -5.12 6.84
CA CYS A 191 -10.48 -6.15 7.49
C CYS A 191 -10.28 -7.50 6.80
N LEU A 192 -10.69 -8.56 7.49
CA LEU A 192 -10.89 -9.90 6.92
C LEU A 192 -12.38 -10.11 6.64
N PRO A 193 -12.77 -11.07 5.76
CA PRO A 193 -14.17 -11.35 5.48
C PRO A 193 -14.91 -11.79 6.74
N LEU A 194 -16.00 -11.10 7.06
CA LEU A 194 -16.90 -11.46 8.14
C LEU A 194 -17.87 -12.55 7.65
N ALA A 195 -17.39 -13.78 7.67
CA ALA A 195 -18.17 -14.94 7.24
C ALA A 195 -17.80 -16.20 8.03
N ARG A 196 -18.75 -17.13 8.12
CA ARG A 196 -18.47 -18.49 8.62
C ARG A 196 -17.57 -19.23 7.61
N PRO A 197 -16.72 -20.17 8.05
CA PRO A 197 -15.81 -20.90 7.17
C PRO A 197 -16.51 -21.61 6.00
N GLU A 198 -17.76 -22.03 6.19
CA GLU A 198 -18.58 -22.75 5.20
C GLU A 198 -19.33 -21.83 4.23
N ALA A 199 -19.14 -20.51 4.34
CA ALA A 199 -19.82 -19.54 3.48
C ALA A 199 -19.53 -19.84 2.00
N LYS A 200 -20.59 -19.96 1.20
CA LYS A 200 -20.50 -20.40 -0.19
C LYS A 200 -19.57 -19.53 -1.04
N PHE A 201 -19.50 -18.22 -0.78
CA PHE A 201 -18.63 -17.32 -1.54
C PHE A 201 -17.14 -17.59 -1.26
N LEU A 202 -16.77 -18.05 -0.06
CA LEU A 202 -15.38 -18.40 0.28
C LEU A 202 -14.88 -19.63 -0.49
N ARG A 203 -15.76 -20.44 -1.09
CA ARG A 203 -15.35 -21.51 -2.01
C ARG A 203 -14.68 -20.97 -3.28
N ARG A 204 -15.07 -19.76 -3.71
CA ARG A 204 -14.59 -19.07 -4.92
C ARG A 204 -13.64 -17.91 -4.60
N ALA A 205 -13.73 -17.37 -3.38
CA ALA A 205 -12.95 -16.24 -2.91
C ALA A 205 -12.09 -16.61 -1.70
N ALA A 206 -11.48 -17.80 -1.72
CA ALA A 206 -10.64 -18.28 -0.62
C ALA A 206 -9.40 -17.40 -0.40
N PHE A 207 -8.97 -16.64 -1.42
CA PHE A 207 -7.92 -15.63 -1.32
C PHE A 207 -8.25 -14.53 -0.30
N LEU A 208 -9.53 -14.30 0.04
CA LEU A 208 -9.92 -13.32 1.06
C LEU A 208 -9.53 -13.72 2.48
N LYS A 209 -9.12 -14.96 2.72
CA LYS A 209 -8.84 -15.46 4.08
C LYS A 209 -7.62 -14.83 4.73
N HIS A 210 -6.72 -14.23 3.95
CA HIS A 210 -5.52 -13.57 4.44
C HIS A 210 -5.27 -12.25 3.72
N ASN A 211 -4.63 -11.29 4.40
CA ASN A 211 -4.29 -9.99 3.81
C ASN A 211 -3.10 -10.06 2.86
N LEU A 212 -2.15 -10.95 3.10
CA LEU A 212 -1.00 -11.17 2.22
C LEU A 212 -0.88 -12.65 1.89
N TRP A 213 -0.64 -12.89 0.61
CA TRP A 213 -0.13 -14.16 0.12
C TRP A 213 1.13 -13.89 -0.68
N VAL A 214 2.11 -14.77 -0.60
CA VAL A 214 3.29 -14.73 -1.46
C VAL A 214 3.41 -16.05 -2.20
N THR A 215 3.54 -15.97 -3.53
CA THR A 215 3.81 -17.13 -4.37
C THR A 215 5.10 -16.94 -5.13
N ARG A 216 5.71 -18.06 -5.54
CA ARG A 216 6.70 -18.00 -6.62
C ARG A 216 5.98 -17.65 -7.92
N TYR A 217 6.60 -16.83 -8.76
CA TYR A 217 6.06 -16.48 -10.06
C TYR A 217 5.78 -17.73 -10.91
N ALA A 218 4.60 -17.74 -11.54
CA ALA A 218 4.26 -18.64 -12.62
C ALA A 218 3.40 -17.87 -13.65
N PRO A 219 3.64 -18.05 -14.96
CA PRO A 219 3.00 -17.24 -16.00
C PRO A 219 1.48 -17.42 -16.07
N ASP A 220 0.98 -18.60 -15.71
CA ASP A 220 -0.46 -18.93 -15.75
C ASP A 220 -1.20 -18.56 -14.45
N GLU A 221 -0.47 -18.16 -13.40
CA GLU A 221 -1.04 -17.76 -12.11
C GLU A 221 -1.37 -16.26 -12.11
N LYS A 222 -2.52 -15.92 -12.72
CA LYS A 222 -2.98 -14.52 -12.91
C LYS A 222 -4.17 -14.13 -12.03
N PHE A 223 -5.17 -15.01 -11.92
CA PHE A 223 -6.45 -14.70 -11.28
C PHE A 223 -6.59 -15.41 -9.93
N PRO A 224 -6.59 -14.69 -8.79
CA PRO A 224 -6.51 -15.30 -7.47
C PRO A 224 -7.77 -16.11 -7.08
N GLY A 225 -8.90 -15.86 -7.74
CA GLY A 225 -10.15 -16.64 -7.62
C GLY A 225 -10.35 -17.71 -8.71
N GLY A 226 -9.34 -17.97 -9.55
CA GLY A 226 -9.47 -18.78 -10.77
C GLY A 226 -9.93 -17.97 -11.98
N GLU A 227 -9.78 -18.55 -13.17
CA GLU A 227 -10.04 -17.90 -14.46
C GLU A 227 -11.53 -17.58 -14.70
N PHE A 228 -12.42 -18.48 -14.26
CA PHE A 228 -13.86 -18.35 -14.47
C PHE A 228 -14.60 -18.35 -13.13
N PRO A 229 -14.59 -17.24 -12.37
CA PRO A 229 -15.15 -17.22 -11.02
C PRO A 229 -16.69 -17.18 -10.98
N ASN A 230 -17.36 -16.78 -12.06
CA ASN A 230 -18.82 -16.69 -12.10
C ASN A 230 -19.47 -18.08 -12.09
N GLN A 231 -20.36 -18.33 -11.12
CA GLN A 231 -21.06 -19.61 -10.91
C GLN A 231 -20.16 -20.87 -10.86
N ASN A 232 -18.84 -20.71 -10.66
CA ASN A 232 -17.91 -21.84 -10.71
C ASN A 232 -18.28 -22.92 -9.67
N PRO A 233 -18.67 -24.14 -10.09
CA PRO A 233 -19.00 -25.21 -9.17
C PRO A 233 -17.73 -25.88 -8.63
N ARG A 234 -16.59 -25.70 -9.31
CA ARG A 234 -15.30 -26.28 -8.95
C ARG A 234 -14.76 -25.59 -7.70
N ALA A 235 -14.17 -26.38 -6.81
CA ALA A 235 -13.39 -25.89 -5.69
C ALA A 235 -11.92 -26.15 -5.96
N GLY A 236 -11.04 -25.34 -5.38
CA GLY A 236 -9.60 -25.56 -5.50
C GLY A 236 -8.97 -24.96 -6.75
N GLU A 237 -9.42 -23.78 -7.18
CA GLU A 237 -8.70 -22.95 -8.16
C GLU A 237 -8.15 -21.69 -7.49
N GLY A 238 -7.16 -21.07 -8.14
CA GLY A 238 -6.58 -19.80 -7.71
C GLY A 238 -5.60 -19.92 -6.54
N LEU A 239 -5.44 -18.80 -5.83
CA LEU A 239 -4.35 -18.56 -4.89
C LEU A 239 -4.29 -19.58 -3.74
N ALA A 240 -5.44 -19.92 -3.17
CA ALA A 240 -5.55 -20.89 -2.09
C ALA A 240 -5.17 -22.33 -2.51
N THR A 241 -5.09 -22.60 -3.83
CA THR A 241 -4.55 -23.85 -4.37
C THR A 241 -3.08 -23.73 -4.70
N TRP A 242 -2.66 -22.63 -5.32
CA TRP A 242 -1.27 -22.45 -5.75
C TRP A 242 -0.30 -22.55 -4.59
N VAL A 243 -0.61 -21.92 -3.46
CA VAL A 243 0.23 -21.97 -2.25
C VAL A 243 0.41 -23.37 -1.65
N LYS A 244 -0.43 -24.35 -2.02
CA LYS A 244 -0.26 -25.75 -1.58
C LYS A 244 0.90 -26.45 -2.28
N GLN A 245 1.39 -25.90 -3.41
CA GLN A 245 2.64 -26.35 -4.02
C GLN A 245 3.83 -26.12 -3.08
N ASN A 246 3.68 -25.20 -2.12
CA ASN A 246 4.65 -24.89 -1.09
C ASN A 246 6.05 -24.62 -1.66
N ARG A 247 6.12 -23.88 -2.77
CA ARG A 247 7.37 -23.56 -3.45
C ARG A 247 8.24 -22.72 -2.52
N SER A 248 9.57 -22.85 -2.68
CA SER A 248 10.50 -21.98 -1.97
C SER A 248 10.35 -20.54 -2.44
N LEU A 249 10.41 -19.61 -1.49
CA LEU A 249 10.37 -18.16 -1.70
C LEU A 249 11.73 -17.48 -1.44
N GLU A 250 12.73 -18.24 -0.99
CA GLU A 250 14.09 -17.74 -0.80
C GLU A 250 14.79 -17.62 -2.16
N GLU A 251 15.32 -16.42 -2.45
CA GLU A 251 16.01 -16.13 -3.71
C GLU A 251 15.19 -16.61 -4.92
N SER A 252 14.02 -15.99 -5.07
CA SER A 252 13.06 -16.35 -6.10
C SER A 252 12.39 -15.12 -6.72
N ASP A 253 11.77 -15.31 -7.88
CA ASP A 253 10.82 -14.36 -8.45
C ASP A 253 9.52 -14.45 -7.63
N VAL A 254 9.29 -13.46 -6.77
CA VAL A 254 8.15 -13.47 -5.84
C VAL A 254 7.02 -12.58 -6.34
N VAL A 255 5.80 -13.08 -6.20
CA VAL A 255 4.58 -12.31 -6.45
C VAL A 255 3.88 -12.09 -5.11
N LEU A 256 3.70 -10.83 -4.73
CA LEU A 256 2.84 -10.46 -3.60
C LEU A 256 1.40 -10.35 -4.07
N TRP A 257 0.49 -10.96 -3.33
CA TRP A 257 -0.95 -10.83 -3.51
C TRP A 257 -1.51 -10.18 -2.26
N TYR A 258 -1.65 -8.86 -2.31
CA TYR A 258 -2.11 -8.09 -1.17
C TYR A 258 -3.62 -7.86 -1.27
N VAL A 259 -4.37 -8.48 -0.35
CA VAL A 259 -5.81 -8.38 -0.22
C VAL A 259 -6.14 -7.34 0.85
N PHE A 260 -6.91 -6.34 0.44
CA PHE A 260 -7.35 -5.28 1.33
C PHE A 260 -8.82 -4.97 1.15
N GLY A 261 -9.47 -4.55 2.23
CA GLY A 261 -10.90 -4.31 2.19
C GLY A 261 -11.47 -3.49 3.33
N ILE A 262 -12.66 -2.95 3.08
CA ILE A 262 -13.44 -2.14 4.04
C ILE A 262 -14.68 -2.93 4.46
N ILE A 263 -15.15 -2.66 5.68
CA ILE A 263 -16.51 -2.98 6.10
C ILE A 263 -17.34 -1.72 5.98
N HIS A 264 -18.35 -1.74 5.13
CA HIS A 264 -19.25 -0.62 4.95
C HIS A 264 -20.54 -0.87 5.73
N VAL A 265 -20.73 -0.09 6.80
CA VAL A 265 -22.01 0.06 7.50
C VAL A 265 -22.63 1.36 6.97
N PRO A 266 -23.58 1.30 6.02
CA PRO A 266 -24.08 2.51 5.36
C PRO A 266 -24.71 3.50 6.33
N ARG A 267 -24.58 4.79 6.05
CA ARG A 267 -25.14 5.90 6.84
C ARG A 267 -26.16 6.68 6.01
N LEU A 268 -26.83 7.64 6.64
CA LEU A 268 -27.81 8.49 5.95
C LEU A 268 -27.13 9.41 4.92
N GLU A 269 -25.93 9.88 5.23
CA GLU A 269 -25.09 10.75 4.41
C GLU A 269 -24.62 10.08 3.12
N ASP A 270 -24.72 8.74 3.05
CA ASP A 270 -24.33 7.96 1.89
C ASP A 270 -25.48 7.87 0.84
N TRP A 271 -26.63 8.50 1.10
CA TRP A 271 -27.80 8.57 0.23
C TRP A 271 -28.17 10.03 -0.10
N PRO A 272 -28.51 10.37 -1.36
CA PRO A 272 -28.70 9.50 -2.52
C PRO A 272 -27.43 9.09 -3.26
N VAL A 273 -26.31 9.75 -2.99
CA VAL A 273 -25.00 9.46 -3.58
C VAL A 273 -23.96 9.50 -2.48
N MET A 274 -23.17 8.42 -2.39
CA MET A 274 -22.18 8.21 -1.36
C MET A 274 -20.97 9.13 -1.58
N PRO A 275 -20.58 9.97 -0.60
CA PRO A 275 -19.28 10.64 -0.61
C PRO A 275 -18.14 9.62 -0.74
N VAL A 276 -16.99 10.04 -1.24
CA VAL A 276 -15.89 9.11 -1.51
C VAL A 276 -15.36 8.48 -0.22
N GLU A 277 -15.28 7.16 -0.19
CA GLU A 277 -14.57 6.36 0.80
C GLU A 277 -13.24 5.89 0.21
N HIS A 278 -12.18 5.89 1.00
CA HIS A 278 -10.80 5.65 0.53
C HIS A 278 -10.22 4.38 1.18
N ILE A 279 -9.55 3.55 0.38
CA ILE A 279 -8.73 2.45 0.89
C ILE A 279 -7.49 2.24 0.02
N GLY A 280 -6.38 1.82 0.61
CA GLY A 280 -5.15 1.65 -0.14
C GLY A 280 -4.01 1.02 0.66
N PHE A 281 -2.82 1.08 0.09
CA PHE A 281 -1.57 0.68 0.72
C PHE A 281 -0.39 1.41 0.08
N THR A 282 0.80 1.24 0.66
CA THR A 282 2.00 1.91 0.19
C THR A 282 3.17 0.94 0.07
N LEU A 283 3.99 1.10 -0.98
CA LEU A 283 5.32 0.54 -1.11
C LEU A 283 6.34 1.65 -0.85
N MET A 284 7.24 1.45 0.11
CA MET A 284 8.23 2.44 0.51
C MET A 284 9.64 1.88 0.33
N PRO A 285 10.62 2.67 -0.17
CA PRO A 285 12.02 2.25 -0.18
C PRO A 285 12.48 1.95 1.26
N HIS A 286 13.13 0.81 1.47
CA HIS A 286 13.68 0.40 2.77
C HIS A 286 15.16 0.07 2.62
N GLY A 287 16.00 1.04 2.94
CA GLY A 287 17.44 0.94 2.71
C GLY A 287 17.81 0.77 1.24
N PHE A 288 16.90 1.08 0.30
CA PHE A 288 17.11 1.01 -1.14
C PHE A 288 18.09 2.09 -1.61
N PHE A 289 17.86 3.33 -1.18
CA PHE A 289 18.74 4.47 -1.44
C PHE A 289 19.78 4.65 -0.32
N ASN A 290 20.93 5.24 -0.64
CA ASN A 290 22.00 5.52 0.33
C ASN A 290 21.75 6.78 1.18
N CYS A 291 20.80 7.60 0.79
CA CYS A 291 20.31 8.77 1.52
C CYS A 291 18.85 9.01 1.12
N SER A 292 18.22 10.04 1.69
CA SER A 292 16.89 10.44 1.22
C SER A 292 16.98 10.85 -0.26
N PRO A 293 16.20 10.22 -1.16
CA PRO A 293 16.17 10.59 -2.58
C PRO A 293 15.44 11.91 -2.83
N ALA A 294 14.90 12.55 -1.78
CA ALA A 294 14.18 13.82 -1.86
C ALA A 294 15.06 15.06 -1.60
N VAL A 295 16.36 14.88 -1.34
CA VAL A 295 17.24 16.00 -0.93
C VAL A 295 17.67 16.90 -2.08
N ASP A 296 17.65 16.40 -3.31
CA ASP A 296 18.01 17.14 -4.53
C ASP A 296 16.83 17.88 -5.18
N VAL A 297 15.62 17.71 -4.64
CA VAL A 297 14.45 18.49 -5.05
C VAL A 297 14.75 19.97 -4.79
N PRO A 298 14.57 20.87 -5.76
CA PRO A 298 14.87 22.29 -5.58
C PRO A 298 13.86 22.98 -4.66
N PRO A 299 14.26 24.05 -3.94
CA PRO A 299 13.32 24.86 -3.16
C PRO A 299 12.26 25.49 -4.07
N ASN A 300 11.12 25.83 -3.47
CA ASN A 300 10.09 26.60 -4.19
C ASN A 300 10.64 28.02 -4.44
N PRO A 301 10.65 28.55 -5.68
CA PRO A 301 11.21 29.86 -5.99
C PRO A 301 10.64 31.01 -5.15
N ALA A 302 9.39 30.89 -4.69
CA ALA A 302 8.79 31.86 -3.77
C ALA A 302 9.53 31.99 -2.42
N CYS A 303 10.23 30.95 -1.98
CA CYS A 303 11.06 30.98 -0.76
C CYS A 303 12.47 31.56 -1.00
N GLU A 304 12.93 31.70 -2.25
CA GLU A 304 14.24 32.30 -2.55
C GLU A 304 14.22 33.84 -2.58
N LEU A 305 13.03 34.45 -2.69
CA LEU A 305 12.91 35.91 -2.78
C LEU A 305 13.11 36.60 -1.42
N ASP A 306 12.74 35.96 -0.30
CA ASP A 306 12.86 36.54 1.04
C ASP A 306 14.28 36.48 1.62
N THR A 307 15.14 35.58 1.15
CA THR A 307 16.55 35.50 1.60
C THR A 307 17.43 36.55 0.93
N LYS A 308 17.09 36.98 -0.30
CA LYS A 308 17.87 38.02 -0.99
C LYS A 308 17.72 39.42 -0.38
N ASP A 309 16.57 39.72 0.22
CA ASP A 309 16.35 41.02 0.88
C ASP A 309 17.03 41.12 2.25
N SER A 310 17.48 40.00 2.83
CA SER A 310 18.18 39.96 4.11
C SER A 310 19.71 39.83 3.99
N GLU A 311 20.27 39.55 2.81
CA GLU A 311 21.72 39.29 2.60
C GLU A 311 22.52 40.44 1.94
N VAL A 312 22.00 41.67 1.82
CA VAL A 312 22.75 42.79 1.19
C VAL A 312 23.82 43.43 2.12
N LYS A 313 24.21 42.78 3.23
CA LYS A 313 25.36 43.22 4.04
C LYS A 313 26.18 42.06 4.60
N GLU A 314 26.96 41.40 3.76
CA GLU A 314 28.40 41.13 3.99
C GLU A 314 28.99 40.32 2.83
N VAL A 315 30.06 40.84 2.24
CA VAL A 315 30.76 40.24 1.10
C VAL A 315 31.77 39.23 1.63
N VAL A 316 31.49 37.93 1.49
CA VAL A 316 32.52 36.89 1.33
C VAL A 316 32.01 35.83 0.35
N ALA A 317 32.71 35.68 -0.77
CA ALA A 317 32.38 34.70 -1.80
C ALA A 317 32.51 33.25 -1.28
N PRO A 318 31.50 32.37 -1.47
CA PRO A 318 31.66 30.96 -1.14
C PRO A 318 32.42 30.24 -2.26
N LYS A 319 33.39 29.40 -1.86
CA LYS A 319 34.08 28.46 -2.76
C LYS A 319 33.08 27.44 -3.32
N PRO A 320 33.26 26.97 -4.57
CA PRO A 320 32.39 25.95 -5.14
C PRO A 320 32.56 24.63 -4.37
N LEU A 321 31.46 24.13 -3.79
CA LEU A 321 31.38 22.77 -3.28
C LEU A 321 31.47 21.79 -4.45
N GLN A 322 32.50 20.94 -4.43
CA GLN A 322 32.60 19.79 -5.32
C GLN A 322 31.42 18.84 -5.08
N THR A 323 30.47 18.83 -6.00
CA THR A 323 29.46 17.77 -6.14
C THR A 323 30.11 16.53 -6.71
N SER A 324 30.69 15.70 -5.85
CA SER A 324 30.99 14.30 -6.16
C SER A 324 30.40 13.37 -5.11
N LEU A 325 29.09 13.48 -4.88
CA LEU A 325 28.29 12.36 -4.43
C LEU A 325 27.67 11.77 -5.68
N LEU A 326 28.37 10.81 -6.27
CA LEU A 326 27.77 9.89 -7.24
C LEU A 326 26.70 9.09 -6.48
N SER A 327 25.47 9.59 -6.48
CA SER A 327 24.31 8.78 -6.19
C SER A 327 24.24 7.70 -7.27
N LYS A 328 23.98 6.46 -6.85
CA LYS A 328 23.15 5.60 -7.69
C LYS A 328 21.78 6.26 -7.68
N LEU A 329 21.48 7.05 -8.70
CA LEU A 329 20.09 7.27 -9.11
C LEU A 329 19.48 5.91 -9.43
#